data_AF-A0A6N0X2H9-F1
#
_entry.id   AF-A0A6N0X2H9-F1
#
_cell.length_a   1.000
_cell.length_b   1.000
_cell.length_c   1.000
_cell.angle_alpha   90.00
_cell.angle_beta   90.00
_cell.angle_gamma   90.00
#
_symmetry.space_group_name_H-M   'P 1'
#
loop_
_entity.id
_entity.type
_entity.pdbx_description
1 polymer ?
#
loop_
_entity_poly.entity_id
_entity_poly.type
_entity_poly.pdbx_seq_one_letter_code
_entity_poly.pdbx_strand_id
1 'polypeptide(L)'
;MNPQDPAAFFREMLGHWEKAANNFGADTMKSEEFVRGMNALSAATANMQANTHQVMERVLAAANLPSRNDIDDLARRIAGIETALARIEAKLGSTGPDPAKPRPRRSRKPPARES
;
A
#
# COMPACT_ATOMS: atom_id res chain seq x y z
N MET A 1 12.61 -43.54 -24.59
CA MET A 1 12.18 -42.15 -24.84
C MET A 1 11.24 -41.74 -23.72
N ASN A 2 11.67 -40.86 -22.81
CA ASN A 2 10.79 -40.33 -21.77
C ASN A 2 10.50 -38.84 -22.09
N PRO A 3 9.22 -38.43 -22.12
CA PRO A 3 8.80 -37.12 -22.56
C PRO A 3 9.07 -36.09 -21.46
N GLN A 4 9.70 -34.97 -21.85
CA GLN A 4 9.99 -33.80 -21.02
C GLN A 4 10.84 -34.09 -19.79
N ASP A 5 12.13 -34.37 -20.00
CA ASP A 5 13.13 -34.10 -18.96
C ASP A 5 13.24 -32.57 -18.81
N PRO A 6 12.76 -31.98 -17.70
CA PRO A 6 12.88 -30.53 -17.48
C PRO A 6 14.34 -30.09 -17.47
N ALA A 7 15.27 -31.01 -17.13
CA ALA A 7 16.70 -30.76 -17.21
C ALA A 7 17.22 -30.73 -18.65
N ALA A 8 16.54 -31.37 -19.62
CA ALA A 8 16.89 -31.27 -21.04
C ALA A 8 16.48 -29.91 -21.61
N PHE A 9 15.25 -29.46 -21.30
CA PHE A 9 14.79 -28.11 -21.65
C PHE A 9 15.65 -27.03 -21.00
N PHE A 10 15.97 -27.19 -19.71
CA PHE A 10 16.85 -26.26 -18.99
C PHE A 10 18.27 -26.25 -19.58
N ARG A 11 18.83 -27.41 -19.95
CA ARG A 11 20.13 -27.50 -20.63
C ARG A 11 20.12 -26.83 -22.00
N GLU A 12 19.06 -26.99 -22.77
CA GLU A 12 18.90 -26.33 -24.06
C GLU A 12 18.83 -24.80 -23.91
N MET A 13 18.05 -24.33 -22.94
CA MET A 13 17.97 -22.92 -22.58
C MET A 13 19.32 -22.36 -22.11
N LEU A 14 20.06 -23.11 -21.29
CA LEU A 14 21.41 -22.73 -20.86
C LEU A 14 22.38 -22.67 -22.04
N GLY A 15 22.32 -23.62 -22.98
CA GLY A 15 23.14 -23.61 -24.19
C GLY A 15 22.83 -22.42 -25.11
N HIS A 16 21.56 -22.00 -25.18
CA HIS A 16 21.18 -20.76 -25.86
C HIS A 16 21.67 -19.52 -25.13
N TRP A 17 21.64 -19.52 -23.80
CA TRP A 17 22.15 -18.43 -22.98
C TRP A 17 23.66 -18.28 -23.10
N GLU A 18 24.43 -19.37 -23.09
CA GLU A 18 25.88 -19.37 -23.27
C GLU A 18 26.27 -18.82 -24.65
N LYS A 19 25.55 -19.22 -25.71
CA LYS A 19 25.72 -18.65 -27.05
C LYS A 19 25.36 -17.16 -27.10
N ALA A 20 24.28 -16.76 -26.45
CA ALA A 20 23.88 -15.36 -26.37
C ALA A 20 24.91 -14.53 -25.60
N ALA A 21 25.45 -15.03 -24.49
CA ALA A 21 26.48 -14.39 -23.69
C ALA A 21 27.80 -14.23 -24.46
N ASN A 22 28.22 -15.26 -25.21
CA ASN A 22 29.40 -15.20 -26.06
C ASN A 22 29.25 -14.21 -27.22
N ASN A 23 28.04 -14.05 -27.76
CA ASN A 23 27.71 -13.07 -28.80
C ASN A 23 27.43 -11.65 -28.23
N PHE A 24 27.23 -11.53 -26.92
CA PHE A 24 27.10 -10.26 -26.21
C PHE A 24 28.48 -9.68 -25.90
N GLY A 25 29.22 -9.35 -26.95
CA GLY A 25 30.46 -8.58 -26.83
C GLY A 25 30.22 -7.17 -26.29
N ALA A 26 31.27 -6.54 -25.75
CA ALA A 26 31.22 -5.18 -25.20
C ALA A 26 30.72 -4.12 -26.20
N ASP A 27 30.82 -4.39 -27.51
CA ASP A 27 30.34 -3.50 -28.57
C ASP A 27 28.81 -3.56 -28.79
N THR A 28 28.18 -4.70 -28.51
CA THR A 28 26.72 -4.85 -28.63
C THR A 28 25.99 -4.00 -27.58
N MET A 29 26.52 -3.92 -26.35
CA MET A 29 25.94 -3.10 -25.27
C MET A 29 26.06 -1.59 -25.52
N LYS A 30 27.05 -1.16 -26.30
CA LYS A 30 27.27 0.26 -26.65
C LYS A 30 26.48 0.69 -27.89
N SER A 31 25.83 -0.25 -28.58
CA SER A 31 25.02 0.06 -29.75
C SER A 31 23.74 0.79 -29.34
N GLU A 32 23.39 1.86 -30.06
CA GLU A 32 22.14 2.59 -29.84
C GLU A 32 20.91 1.69 -30.03
N GLU A 33 21.01 0.69 -30.91
CA GLU A 33 19.95 -0.29 -31.17
C GLU A 33 19.70 -1.21 -29.97
N PHE A 34 20.74 -1.57 -29.21
CA PHE A 34 20.57 -2.32 -27.96
C PHE A 34 19.89 -1.47 -26.88
N VAL A 35 20.26 -0.19 -26.76
CA VAL A 35 19.62 0.73 -25.81
C VAL A 35 18.15 0.96 -26.17
N ARG A 36 17.82 1.13 -27.47
CA ARG A 36 16.43 1.24 -27.93
C ARG A 36 15.66 -0.06 -27.70
N GLY A 37 16.25 -1.21 -28.00
CA GLY A 37 15.67 -2.52 -27.76
C GLY A 37 15.41 -2.79 -26.28
N MET A 38 16.32 -2.39 -25.39
CA MET A 38 16.17 -2.55 -23.94
C MET A 38 15.03 -1.66 -23.40
N ASN A 39 14.93 -0.41 -23.86
CA ASN A 39 13.83 0.47 -23.49
C ASN A 39 12.48 -0.06 -24.01
N ALA A 40 12.43 -0.56 -25.25
CA ALA A 40 11.24 -1.17 -25.82
C ALA A 40 10.83 -2.45 -25.06
N LEU A 41 11.79 -3.28 -24.68
CA LEU A 41 11.57 -4.46 -23.86
C LEU A 41 11.10 -4.10 -22.45
N SER A 42 11.67 -3.07 -21.85
CA SER A 42 11.24 -2.55 -20.54
C SER A 42 9.81 -2.00 -20.60
N ALA A 43 9.46 -1.26 -21.65
CA ALA A 43 8.09 -0.79 -21.87
C ALA A 43 7.11 -1.96 -22.10
N ALA A 44 7.51 -2.96 -22.89
CA ALA A 44 6.71 -4.16 -23.13
C ALA A 44 6.49 -4.97 -21.85
N THR A 45 7.52 -5.13 -21.02
CA THR A 45 7.40 -5.84 -19.73
C THR A 45 6.54 -5.07 -18.74
N ALA A 46 6.67 -3.74 -18.66
CA ALA A 46 5.79 -2.90 -17.85
C ALA A 46 4.32 -3.00 -18.29
N ASN A 47 4.06 -2.97 -19.61
CA ASN A 47 2.72 -3.16 -20.16
C ASN A 47 2.17 -4.57 -19.88
N MET A 48 3.01 -5.59 -19.96
CA MET A 48 2.63 -6.97 -19.66
C MET A 48 2.28 -7.17 -18.19
N GLN A 49 3.05 -6.56 -17.27
CA GLN A 49 2.74 -6.56 -15.86
C GLN A 49 1.39 -5.87 -15.60
N ALA A 50 1.17 -4.68 -16.16
CA ALA A 50 -0.09 -3.95 -16.01
C ALA A 50 -1.30 -4.76 -16.53
N ASN A 51 -1.17 -5.39 -17.69
CA ASN A 51 -2.24 -6.20 -18.27
C ASN A 51 -2.52 -7.47 -17.43
N THR A 52 -1.48 -8.08 -16.84
CA THR A 52 -1.63 -9.24 -15.95
C THR A 52 -2.41 -8.87 -14.69
N HIS A 53 -2.12 -7.70 -14.09
CA HIS A 53 -2.86 -7.20 -12.94
C HIS A 53 -4.34 -6.96 -13.28
N GLN A 54 -4.65 -6.34 -14.42
CA GLN A 54 -6.03 -6.12 -14.86
C GLN A 54 -6.79 -7.41 -15.11
N VAL A 55 -6.15 -8.42 -15.70
CA VAL A 55 -6.76 -9.75 -15.89
C VAL A 55 -7.04 -10.40 -14.54
N MET A 56 -6.09 -10.36 -13.60
CA MET A 56 -6.26 -10.93 -12.28
C MET A 56 -7.39 -10.25 -11.49
N GLU A 57 -7.49 -8.92 -11.56
CA GLU A 57 -8.61 -8.17 -10.96
C GLU A 57 -9.95 -8.58 -11.57
N ARG A 58 -10.03 -8.76 -12.89
CA ARG A 58 -11.26 -9.24 -13.55
C ARG A 58 -11.63 -10.66 -13.16
N VAL A 59 -10.64 -11.54 -13.00
CA VAL A 59 -10.85 -12.92 -12.51
C VAL A 59 -11.36 -12.91 -11.07
N LEU A 60 -10.77 -12.10 -10.20
CA LEU A 60 -11.23 -11.95 -8.81
C LEU A 60 -12.64 -11.36 -8.76
N ALA A 61 -12.93 -10.32 -9.55
CA ALA A 61 -14.26 -9.73 -9.65
C ALA A 61 -15.30 -10.76 -10.15
N ALA A 62 -14.97 -11.57 -11.17
CA ALA A 62 -15.84 -12.63 -11.67
C ALA A 62 -16.08 -13.73 -10.62
N ALA A 63 -15.13 -13.96 -9.72
CA ALA A 63 -15.26 -14.87 -8.59
C ALA A 63 -15.94 -14.23 -7.36
N ASN A 64 -16.42 -12.98 -7.45
CA ASN A 64 -16.91 -12.17 -6.32
C ASN A 64 -15.89 -12.04 -5.17
N LEU A 65 -14.60 -12.09 -5.47
CA LEU A 65 -13.52 -11.91 -4.51
C LEU A 65 -12.98 -10.48 -4.59
N PRO A 66 -12.76 -9.81 -3.44
CA PRO A 66 -12.17 -8.48 -3.43
C PRO A 66 -10.72 -8.51 -3.89
N SER A 67 -10.31 -7.49 -4.65
CA SER A 67 -8.92 -7.34 -5.06
C SER A 67 -8.06 -6.80 -3.92
N ARG A 68 -6.73 -6.88 -4.06
CA ARG A 68 -5.80 -6.25 -3.11
C ARG A 68 -6.04 -4.75 -2.99
N ASN A 69 -6.33 -4.08 -4.11
CA ASN A 69 -6.57 -2.64 -4.15
C ASN A 69 -7.83 -2.26 -3.36
N ASP A 70 -8.88 -3.08 -3.42
CA ASP A 70 -10.12 -2.86 -2.66
C ASP A 70 -9.89 -2.97 -1.14
N ILE A 71 -9.04 -3.92 -0.73
CA ILE A 71 -8.65 -4.09 0.67
C ILE A 71 -7.85 -2.87 1.16
N ASP A 72 -6.92 -2.37 0.35
CA ASP A 72 -6.12 -1.19 0.69
C ASP A 72 -6.99 0.08 0.78
N ASP A 73 -7.98 0.25 -0.10
CA ASP A 73 -8.94 1.36 0.00
C ASP A 73 -9.80 1.27 1.26
N LEU A 74 -10.34 0.08 1.56
CA LEU A 74 -11.10 -0.15 2.77
C LEU A 74 -10.29 0.16 4.04
N ALA A 75 -9.03 -0.28 4.09
CA ALA A 75 -8.13 0.00 5.21
C ALA A 75 -7.91 1.51 5.42
N ARG A 76 -7.74 2.27 4.33
CA ARG A 76 -7.62 3.74 4.41
C ARG A 76 -8.89 4.40 4.94
N ARG A 77 -10.06 3.92 4.51
CA ARG A 77 -11.36 4.45 4.97
C ARG A 77 -11.56 4.15 6.46
N ILE A 78 -11.20 2.96 6.92
CA ILE A 78 -11.24 2.58 8.35
C ILE A 78 -10.32 3.48 9.17
N ALA A 79 -9.07 3.67 8.75
CA ALA A 79 -8.13 4.55 9.46
C ALA A 79 -8.65 6.00 9.56
N GLY A 80 -9.33 6.50 8.52
CA GLY A 80 -10.00 7.80 8.54
C GLY A 80 -11.14 7.87 9.56
N ILE A 81 -11.94 6.80 9.68
CA ILE A 81 -13.01 6.68 10.69
C ILE A 81 -12.40 6.67 12.09
N GLU A 82 -11.36 5.87 12.34
CA GLU A 82 -10.68 5.80 13.63
C GLU A 82 -10.15 7.18 14.06
N THR A 83 -9.57 7.94 13.13
CA THR A 83 -9.11 9.31 13.38
C THR A 83 -10.26 10.26 13.73
N ALA A 84 -11.39 10.14 13.03
CA ALA A 84 -12.57 10.96 13.31
C ALA A 84 -13.18 10.63 14.68
N LEU A 85 -13.22 9.34 15.04
CA LEU A 85 -13.68 8.88 16.36
C LEU A 85 -12.77 9.40 17.47
N ALA A 86 -11.46 9.27 17.33
CA ALA A 86 -10.50 9.80 18.31
C ALA A 86 -10.68 11.33 18.51
N ARG A 87 -10.97 12.07 17.44
CA ARG A 87 -11.27 13.51 17.52
C ARG A 87 -12.57 13.80 18.26
N ILE A 88 -13.61 13.00 18.05
CA ILE A 88 -14.90 13.14 18.74
C ILE A 88 -14.72 12.82 20.23
N GLU A 89 -14.04 11.71 20.54
CA GLU A 89 -13.72 11.31 21.91
C GLU A 89 -12.91 12.39 22.64
N ALA A 90 -11.91 13.00 22.00
CA ALA A 90 -11.15 14.10 22.59
C ALA A 90 -12.04 15.32 22.91
N LYS A 91 -13.03 15.63 22.06
CA LYS A 91 -13.99 16.71 22.31
C LYS A 91 -14.97 16.33 23.42
N LEU A 92 -15.42 15.08 23.49
CA LEU A 92 -16.33 14.62 24.53
C LEU A 92 -15.62 14.44 25.89
N GLY A 93 -14.37 14.01 25.90
CA GLY A 93 -13.52 13.93 27.10
C GLY A 93 -13.23 15.28 27.75
N SER A 94 -13.46 16.40 27.05
CA SER A 94 -13.45 17.75 27.62
C SER A 94 -14.71 18.10 28.44
N THR A 95 -15.69 17.19 28.54
CA THR A 95 -16.87 17.32 29.42
C THR A 95 -16.72 16.59 30.77
N GLY A 96 -15.48 16.43 31.25
CA GLY A 96 -15.23 16.19 32.67
C GLY A 96 -15.70 17.38 33.51
N PRO A 97 -16.11 17.18 34.79
CA PRO A 97 -16.69 18.24 35.60
C PRO A 97 -15.77 19.45 35.64
N ASP A 98 -16.31 20.61 35.27
CA ASP A 98 -15.64 21.92 35.34
C ASP A 98 -14.97 22.03 36.72
N PRO A 99 -13.64 22.22 36.81
CA PRO A 99 -12.95 22.27 38.09
C PRO A 99 -13.65 23.30 38.97
N ALA A 100 -14.27 22.83 40.06
CA ALA A 100 -15.17 23.62 40.88
C ALA A 100 -14.52 24.96 41.23
N LYS A 101 -14.94 26.03 40.55
CA LYS A 101 -14.40 27.37 40.74
C LYS A 101 -14.52 27.70 42.23
N PRO A 102 -13.42 28.06 42.92
CA PRO A 102 -13.45 28.21 44.37
C PRO A 102 -14.48 29.27 44.75
N ARG A 103 -15.57 28.84 45.40
CA ARG A 103 -16.64 29.72 45.83
C ARG A 103 -16.08 30.73 46.83
N PRO A 104 -16.27 32.05 46.63
CA PRO A 104 -15.74 33.05 47.54
C PRO A 104 -16.35 32.85 48.93
N ARG A 105 -15.48 32.82 49.96
CA ARG A 105 -15.91 32.65 51.35
C ARG A 105 -16.82 33.81 51.74
N ARG A 106 -18.06 33.50 52.10
CA ARG A 106 -19.02 34.47 52.65
C ARG A 106 -18.47 35.00 53.98
N SER A 107 -17.96 36.24 53.97
CA SER A 107 -17.40 36.92 55.15
C SER A 107 -18.39 37.85 55.86
N ARG A 108 -19.65 37.94 55.43
CA ARG A 108 -20.65 38.75 56.15
C ARG A 108 -21.21 37.94 57.32
N LYS A 109 -20.77 38.27 58.53
CA LYS A 109 -21.48 37.91 59.76
C LYS A 109 -22.85 38.61 59.77
N PRO A 110 -23.93 37.91 60.17
CA PRO A 110 -25.24 38.52 60.31
C PRO A 110 -25.23 39.57 61.44
N PRO A 111 -26.00 40.67 61.32
CA PRO A 111 -26.08 41.68 62.37
C PRO A 111 -26.66 41.06 63.65
N ALA A 112 -26.06 41.42 64.79
CA ALA A 112 -26.54 41.01 66.10
C ALA A 112 -27.95 41.57 66.31
N ARG A 113 -28.88 40.72 66.77
CA ARG A 113 -30.21 41.16 67.17
C ARG A 113 -30.07 41.98 68.45
N GLU A 114 -30.46 43.25 68.41
CA GLU A 114 -30.73 44.03 69.62
C GLU A 114 -32.08 43.59 70.23
N SER A 115 -32.07 43.52 71.56
CA SER A 115 -33.11 43.04 72.46
C SER A 115 -34.32 43.97 72.56
#